data_AF-A0A7W7Y5Y1-F1
#
_entry.id   AF-A0A7W7Y5Y1-F1
#
_cell.length_a   1.000
_cell.length_b   1.000
_cell.length_c   1.000
_cell.angle_alpha   90.00
_cell.angle_beta   90.00
_cell.angle_gamma   90.00
#
_symmetry.space_group_name_H-M   'P 1'
#
loop_
_entity.id
_entity.type
_entity.pdbx_description
1 polymer ?
#
loop_
_entity_poly.entity_id
_entity_poly.type
_entity_poly.pdbx_seq_one_letter_code
_entity_poly.pdbx_strand_id
1 'polypeptide(L)'
;MTGAKLRAIIVIMYIRRTQTRNKNNGDSYYTHRLVQTKRVGEKVKQITLLNLGRHFDVPKKDWPTLCARLEQLLSAEPMLFDVACSARVEKAAQHIAHKLTVNQKLQADADAVIEASTASAKISSPSVPADLQQVDISTLQSAFPRSVGVEHLSLWAMAQVDFSGILRDLGFNSAQRSAA
;
A
#
# COMPACT_ATOMS: atom_id res chain seq x y z
N MET A 1 20.38 -31.51 15.41
CA MET A 1 19.13 -31.28 14.64
C MET A 1 18.28 -30.31 15.43
N THR A 2 18.51 -29.01 15.25
CA THR A 2 17.87 -27.94 16.04
C THR A 2 16.52 -27.63 15.40
N GLY A 3 15.44 -28.11 16.01
CA GLY A 3 14.08 -27.82 15.55
C GLY A 3 13.81 -26.32 15.62
N ALA A 4 13.71 -25.68 14.45
CA ALA A 4 13.21 -24.33 14.34
C ALA A 4 11.76 -24.31 14.84
N LYS A 5 11.56 -23.93 16.10
CA LYS A 5 10.23 -23.60 16.62
C LYS A 5 9.72 -22.42 15.79
N LEU A 6 8.83 -22.67 14.83
CA LEU A 6 7.97 -21.64 14.26
C LEU A 6 7.16 -21.04 15.40
N ARG A 7 7.70 -19.99 16.02
CA ARG A 7 6.94 -19.15 16.94
C ARG A 7 6.01 -18.33 16.06
N ALA A 8 4.72 -18.64 16.10
CA ALA A 8 3.69 -17.84 15.45
C ALA A 8 3.93 -16.36 15.75
N ILE A 9 4.24 -15.57 14.72
CA ILE A 9 4.38 -14.13 14.84
C ILE A 9 2.96 -13.60 14.96
N ILE A 10 2.46 -13.50 16.19
CA ILE A 10 1.19 -12.84 16.46
C ILE A 10 1.40 -11.36 16.16
N VAL A 11 0.84 -10.95 15.03
CA VAL A 11 0.66 -9.56 14.63
C VAL A 11 -0.74 -9.16 15.07
N ILE A 12 -0.86 -8.11 15.87
CA ILE A 12 -2.17 -7.54 16.23
C ILE A 12 -2.16 -6.06 15.89
N MET A 13 -3.03 -5.63 14.98
CA MET A 13 -3.28 -4.22 14.70
C MET A 13 -4.42 -3.66 15.55
N TYR A 14 -4.27 -2.42 16.03
CA TYR A 14 -5.31 -1.71 16.77
C TYR A 14 -5.12 -0.20 16.69
N ILE A 15 -6.19 0.54 16.97
CA ILE A 15 -6.18 2.00 16.99
C ILE A 15 -6.05 2.51 18.42
N ARG A 16 -5.02 3.33 18.67
CA ARG A 16 -4.87 4.10 19.91
C ARG A 16 -5.45 5.48 19.74
N ARG A 17 -6.16 5.94 20.76
CA ARG A 17 -6.64 7.32 20.89
C ARG A 17 -5.93 8.01 22.05
N THR A 18 -5.35 9.18 21.78
CA THR A 18 -4.73 10.03 22.79
C THR A 18 -5.51 11.33 22.88
N GLN A 19 -5.87 11.74 24.10
CA GLN A 19 -6.42 13.06 24.36
C GLN A 19 -5.27 14.04 24.58
N THR A 20 -5.29 15.15 23.86
CA THR A 20 -4.35 16.25 24.05
C THR A 20 -5.14 17.47 24.49
N ARG A 21 -4.68 18.13 25.56
CA ARG A 21 -5.25 19.38 26.06
C ARG A 21 -4.37 20.54 25.63
N ASN A 22 -4.96 21.54 24.97
CA ASN A 22 -4.25 22.78 24.67
C ASN A 22 -4.23 23.65 25.94
N LYS A 23 -3.02 23.96 26.43
CA LYS A 23 -2.84 24.78 27.63
C LYS A 23 -3.27 26.24 27.42
N ASN A 24 -3.26 26.73 26.18
CA ASN A 24 -3.49 28.15 25.90
C ASN A 24 -4.98 28.50 25.73
N ASN A 25 -5.79 27.58 25.17
CA ASN A 25 -7.21 27.83 24.89
C ASN A 25 -8.16 26.93 25.70
N GLY A 26 -7.63 25.99 26.49
CA GLY A 26 -8.44 25.02 27.26
C GLY A 26 -9.06 23.89 26.43
N ASP A 27 -9.12 24.02 25.10
CA ASP A 27 -9.68 23.00 24.21
C ASP A 27 -8.95 21.66 24.30
N SER A 28 -9.73 20.57 24.28
CA SER A 28 -9.20 19.22 24.19
C SER A 28 -9.52 18.60 22.83
N TYR A 29 -8.54 17.94 22.23
CA TYR A 29 -8.72 17.22 20.97
C TYR A 29 -8.19 15.80 21.10
N TYR A 30 -8.74 14.91 20.27
CA TYR A 30 -8.27 13.53 20.17
C TYR A 30 -7.39 13.36 18.94
N THR A 31 -6.32 12.59 19.09
CA THR A 31 -5.51 12.10 17.97
C THR A 31 -5.51 10.59 17.95
N HIS A 32 -5.45 10.02 16.75
CA HIS A 32 -5.51 8.59 16.54
C HIS A 32 -4.22 8.09 15.88
N ARG A 33 -3.80 6.88 16.26
CA ARG A 33 -2.64 6.19 15.69
C ARG A 33 -3.00 4.74 15.43
N LEU A 34 -2.61 4.23 14.26
CA LEU A 34 -2.62 2.81 13.97
C LEU A 34 -1.34 2.19 14.55
N VAL A 35 -1.49 1.18 15.39
CA VAL A 35 -0.39 0.53 16.09
C VAL A 35 -0.44 -0.96 15.82
N GLN A 36 0.74 -1.54 15.59
CA GLN A 36 0.94 -2.97 15.47
C GLN A 36 1.70 -3.48 16.69
N THR A 37 1.23 -4.57 17.26
CA THR A 37 1.99 -5.33 18.24
C THR A 37 2.65 -6.50 17.54
N LYS A 38 3.96 -6.68 17.74
CA LYS A 38 4.74 -7.80 17.21
C LYS A 38 5.59 -8.42 18.31
N ARG A 39 5.62 -9.75 18.41
CA ARG A 39 6.58 -10.46 19.27
C ARG A 39 7.94 -10.53 18.58
N VAL A 40 8.99 -10.16 19.31
CA VAL A 40 10.39 -10.26 18.87
C VAL A 40 11.15 -11.05 19.94
N GLY A 41 11.46 -12.30 19.63
CA GLY A 41 12.01 -13.25 20.60
C GLY A 41 11.02 -13.53 21.74
N GLU A 42 11.36 -13.12 22.95
CA GLU A 42 10.51 -13.26 24.14
C GLU A 42 9.69 -12.00 24.44
N LYS A 43 10.10 -10.85 23.90
CA LYS A 43 9.51 -9.55 24.20
C LYS A 43 8.39 -9.18 23.23
N VAL A 44 7.41 -8.43 23.71
CA VAL A 44 6.34 -7.84 22.90
C VAL A 44 6.70 -6.39 22.60
N LYS A 45 6.82 -6.02 21.33
CA LYS A 45 7.08 -4.64 20.90
C LYS A 45 5.82 -4.04 20.29
N GLN A 46 5.54 -2.79 20.62
CA GLN A 46 4.50 -2.00 19.98
C GLN A 46 5.15 -1.01 19.00
N ILE A 47 4.63 -0.96 17.78
CA ILE A 47 5.16 -0.15 16.68
C ILE A 47 4.01 0.70 16.15
N THR A 48 4.21 2.02 16.07
CA THR A 48 3.22 2.88 15.40
C THR A 48 3.43 2.76 13.90
N LEU A 49 2.40 2.31 13.18
CA LEU A 49 2.44 2.16 11.73
C LEU A 49 2.09 3.46 11.01
N LEU A 50 1.06 4.16 11.48
CA LEU A 50 0.59 5.38 10.86
C LEU A 50 -0.05 6.31 11.89
N ASN A 51 0.26 7.61 11.78
CA ASN A 51 -0.46 8.65 12.50
C ASN A 51 -1.75 8.99 11.71
N LEU A 52 -2.90 8.63 12.24
CA LEU A 52 -4.21 8.90 11.63
C LEU A 52 -4.68 10.34 11.89
N GLY A 53 -4.16 10.96 12.96
CA GLY A 53 -4.41 12.38 13.26
C GLY A 53 -5.76 12.64 13.92
N ARG A 54 -6.16 13.91 13.92
CA ARG A 54 -7.39 14.40 14.59
C ARG A 54 -8.67 14.23 13.76
N HIS A 55 -8.54 14.14 12.43
CA HIS A 55 -9.67 14.06 11.50
C HIS A 55 -9.99 12.60 11.11
N PHE A 56 -9.66 11.65 11.98
CA PHE A 56 -9.98 10.25 11.75
C PHE A 56 -11.46 10.00 12.10
N ASP A 57 -12.26 9.71 11.08
CA ASP A 57 -13.73 9.72 11.15
C ASP A 57 -14.38 8.32 11.21
N VAL A 58 -13.59 7.29 11.54
CA VAL A 58 -14.15 5.94 11.75
C VAL A 58 -14.60 5.80 13.21
N PRO A 59 -15.87 5.45 13.48
CA PRO A 59 -16.37 5.30 14.85
C PRO A 59 -15.63 4.21 15.60
N LYS A 60 -15.47 4.39 16.91
CA LYS A 60 -14.75 3.44 17.77
C LYS A 60 -15.25 2.00 17.68
N LYS A 61 -16.57 1.83 17.51
CA LYS A 61 -17.20 0.51 17.35
C LYS A 61 -16.71 -0.26 16.11
N ASP A 62 -16.28 0.47 15.07
CA ASP A 62 -15.89 -0.09 13.78
C ASP A 62 -14.36 -0.31 13.69
N TRP A 63 -13.59 0.09 14.72
CA TRP A 63 -12.13 -0.06 14.71
C TRP A 63 -11.65 -1.52 14.61
N PRO A 64 -12.24 -2.50 15.32
CA PRO A 64 -11.83 -3.90 15.17
C PRO A 64 -12.05 -4.40 13.74
N THR A 65 -13.20 -4.07 13.14
CA THR A 65 -13.53 -4.42 11.75
C THR A 65 -12.56 -3.78 10.77
N LEU A 66 -12.22 -2.50 10.97
CA LEU A 66 -11.22 -1.80 10.18
C LEU A 66 -9.84 -2.48 10.27
N CYS A 67 -9.39 -2.85 11.48
CA CYS A 67 -8.11 -3.51 11.68
C CYS A 67 -8.08 -4.90 11.04
N ALA A 68 -9.13 -5.70 11.19
CA ALA A 68 -9.24 -7.00 10.54
C ALA A 68 -9.22 -6.87 9.01
N ARG A 69 -9.91 -5.87 8.46
CA ARG A 69 -9.89 -5.60 7.01
C ARG A 69 -8.54 -5.11 6.52
N LEU A 70 -7.82 -4.30 7.31
CA LEU A 70 -6.45 -3.90 6.99
C LEU A 70 -5.48 -5.08 6.98
N GLU A 71 -5.63 -6.01 7.93
CA GLU A 71 -4.84 -7.24 7.96
C GLU A 71 -5.10 -8.07 6.70
N GLN A 72 -6.34 -8.16 6.22
CA GLN A 72 -6.67 -8.80 4.94
C GLN A 72 -5.98 -8.14 3.74
N LEU A 73 -6.07 -6.81 3.63
CA LEU A 73 -5.49 -6.07 2.50
C LEU A 73 -3.95 -6.10 2.47
N LEU A 74 -3.32 -6.26 3.63
CA LEU A 74 -1.86 -6.30 3.77
C LEU A 74 -1.29 -7.72 3.80
N SER A 75 -2.15 -8.73 3.90
CA SER A 75 -1.72 -10.14 3.85
C SER A 75 -1.35 -10.50 2.41
N ALA A 76 -0.24 -11.21 2.25
CA ALA A 76 0.17 -11.75 0.95
C ALA A 76 -0.67 -12.96 0.53
N GLU A 77 -1.25 -13.67 1.50
CA GLU A 77 -2.14 -14.80 1.25
C GLU A 77 -3.61 -14.39 1.33
N PRO A 78 -4.46 -14.86 0.40
CA PRO A 78 -5.89 -14.60 0.46
C PRO A 78 -6.48 -15.26 1.72
N MET A 79 -7.23 -14.48 2.51
CA MET A 79 -7.95 -15.06 3.65
C MET A 79 -9.12 -15.91 3.16
N LEU A 80 -9.40 -17.00 3.89
CA LEU A 80 -10.51 -17.92 3.59
C LEU A 80 -11.89 -17.26 3.69
N PHE A 81 -12.01 -16.16 4.44
CA PHE A 81 -13.27 -15.47 4.69
C PHE A 81 -13.10 -13.96 4.51
N ASP A 82 -14.03 -13.32 3.81
CA ASP A 82 -14.07 -11.88 3.69
C ASP A 82 -14.60 -11.23 4.98
N VAL A 83 -13.97 -10.14 5.40
CA VAL A 83 -14.49 -9.30 6.50
C VAL A 83 -15.62 -8.44 5.95
N ALA A 84 -16.85 -8.77 6.30
CA ALA A 84 -18.01 -7.94 6.03
C ALA A 84 -17.86 -6.58 6.75
N CYS A 85 -17.80 -5.49 5.99
CA CYS A 85 -17.67 -4.15 6.53
C CYS A 85 -18.48 -3.13 5.73
N SER A 86 -18.82 -2.00 6.38
CA SER A 86 -19.54 -0.92 5.69
C SER A 86 -18.66 -0.24 4.64
N ALA A 87 -19.26 0.34 3.59
CA ALA A 87 -18.52 1.05 2.54
C ALA A 87 -17.58 2.15 3.08
N ARG A 88 -17.95 2.79 4.18
CA ARG A 88 -17.11 3.80 4.86
C ARG A 88 -15.86 3.18 5.49
N VAL A 89 -16.00 2.01 6.12
CA VAL A 89 -14.87 1.28 6.71
C VAL A 89 -13.97 0.73 5.61
N GLU A 90 -14.53 0.17 4.53
CA GLU A 90 -13.76 -0.30 3.39
C GLU A 90 -12.94 0.82 2.75
N LYS A 91 -13.56 1.98 2.48
CA LYS A 91 -12.86 3.14 1.94
C LYS A 91 -11.71 3.60 2.84
N ALA A 92 -11.93 3.62 4.15
CA ALA A 92 -10.88 3.96 5.11
C ALA A 92 -9.76 2.91 5.14
N ALA A 93 -10.11 1.61 5.09
CA ALA A 93 -9.16 0.51 5.06
C ALA A 93 -8.26 0.59 3.81
N GLN A 94 -8.85 0.72 2.63
CA GLN A 94 -8.15 0.88 1.36
C GLN A 94 -7.20 2.08 1.38
N HIS A 95 -7.67 3.23 1.87
CA HIS A 95 -6.87 4.44 1.95
C HIS A 95 -5.68 4.30 2.91
N ILE A 96 -5.89 3.67 4.07
CA ILE A 96 -4.83 3.44 5.06
C ILE A 96 -3.84 2.38 4.53
N ALA A 97 -4.32 1.30 3.93
CA ALA A 97 -3.48 0.26 3.32
C ALA A 97 -2.56 0.86 2.25
N HIS A 98 -3.12 1.69 1.36
CA HIS A 98 -2.35 2.41 0.34
C HIS A 98 -1.20 3.24 0.96
N LYS A 99 -1.50 4.02 2.01
CA LYS A 99 -0.48 4.81 2.71
C LYS A 99 0.61 3.94 3.33
N LEU A 100 0.25 2.79 3.90
CA LEU A 100 1.22 1.88 4.49
C LEU A 100 2.14 1.27 3.44
N THR A 101 1.60 0.80 2.30
CA THR A 101 2.39 0.24 1.20
C THR A 101 3.35 1.28 0.61
N VAL A 102 2.89 2.52 0.40
CA VAL A 102 3.74 3.61 -0.09
C VAL A 102 4.87 3.91 0.89
N ASN A 103 4.57 4.02 2.19
CA ASN A 103 5.59 4.28 3.21
C ASN A 103 6.60 3.13 3.33
N GLN A 104 6.17 1.88 3.23
CA GLN A 104 7.06 0.71 3.25
C GLN A 104 8.00 0.72 2.04
N LYS A 105 7.48 1.04 0.85
CA LYS A 105 8.30 1.15 -0.36
C LYS A 105 9.36 2.25 -0.23
N LEU A 106 8.98 3.43 0.26
CA LEU A 106 9.91 4.52 0.50
C LEU A 106 11.01 4.16 1.51
N GLN A 107 10.69 3.38 2.54
CA GLN A 107 11.66 2.87 3.50
C GLN A 107 12.61 1.85 2.87
N ALA A 108 12.09 0.90 2.10
CA ALA A 108 12.90 -0.10 1.40
C ALA A 108 13.87 0.56 0.40
N ASP A 109 13.41 1.56 -0.35
CA ASP A 109 14.23 2.32 -1.29
C ASP A 109 15.34 3.09 -0.54
N ALA A 110 15.03 3.70 0.61
CA ALA A 110 16.01 4.41 1.43
C ALA A 110 17.08 3.46 2.03
N ASP A 111 16.67 2.30 2.53
CA ASP A 111 17.58 1.29 3.08
C ASP A 111 18.50 0.72 2.00
N ALA A 112 17.98 0.49 0.78
CA ALA A 112 18.78 0.04 -0.37
C ALA A 112 19.85 1.06 -0.80
N VAL A 113 19.55 2.37 -0.72
CA VAL A 113 20.52 3.44 -1.02
C VAL A 113 21.63 3.50 0.05
N ILE A 114 21.32 3.21 1.31
CA ILE A 114 22.29 3.17 2.41
C ILE A 114 23.24 1.97 2.27
N GLU A 115 22.70 0.78 1.94
CA GLU A 115 23.49 -0.44 1.69
C GLU A 115 24.39 -0.29 0.45
N ALA A 116 23.90 0.35 -0.62
CA ALA A 116 24.72 0.65 -1.80
C ALA A 116 25.87 1.64 -1.49
N SER A 117 25.64 2.59 -0.57
CA SER A 117 26.64 3.58 -0.15
C SER A 117 27.71 2.99 0.78
N THR A 118 27.39 1.93 1.54
CA THR A 118 28.36 1.22 2.41
C THR A 118 29.11 0.11 1.67
N ALA A 119 28.54 -0.46 0.60
CA ALA A 119 29.22 -1.41 -0.27
C ALA A 119 30.32 -0.79 -1.17
N SER A 120 30.33 0.54 -1.35
CA SER A 120 31.33 1.22 -2.18
C SER A 120 32.77 1.21 -1.60
N ALA A 121 32.98 0.63 -0.41
CA ALA A 121 34.30 0.53 0.23
C ALA A 121 35.01 -0.84 0.06
N LYS A 122 34.43 -1.82 -0.65
CA LYS A 122 35.09 -3.11 -0.96
C LYS A 122 34.92 -3.50 -2.42
N ILE A 123 35.83 -3.02 -3.26
CA ILE A 123 36.00 -3.54 -4.63
C ILE A 123 36.91 -4.76 -4.56
N SER A 124 36.31 -5.95 -4.60
CA SER A 124 36.88 -7.16 -5.21
C SER A 124 35.74 -8.15 -5.42
N SER A 125 35.26 -8.23 -6.65
CA SER A 125 34.19 -9.13 -7.09
C SER A 125 34.55 -10.59 -6.79
N PRO A 126 33.56 -11.42 -6.43
CA PRO A 126 33.04 -12.32 -7.47
C PRO A 126 31.52 -12.27 -7.56
N SER A 127 31.03 -12.39 -8.80
CA SER A 127 29.67 -12.78 -9.23
C SER A 127 28.63 -12.89 -8.11
N VAL A 128 27.90 -11.81 -7.82
CA VAL A 128 26.65 -11.92 -7.05
C VAL A 128 25.69 -12.77 -7.89
N PRO A 129 25.27 -13.96 -7.44
CA PRO A 129 24.29 -14.75 -8.18
C PRO A 129 23.02 -13.91 -8.31
N ALA A 130 22.50 -13.78 -9.53
CA ALA A 130 21.24 -13.12 -9.77
C ALA A 130 20.14 -13.84 -8.97
N ASP A 131 19.41 -13.11 -8.13
CA ASP A 131 18.23 -13.63 -7.43
C ASP A 131 17.08 -13.76 -8.43
N LEU A 132 17.07 -14.87 -9.15
CA LEU A 132 16.05 -15.19 -10.13
C LEU A 132 14.91 -15.92 -9.42
N GLN A 133 13.74 -15.28 -9.35
CA GLN A 133 12.52 -15.88 -8.84
C GLN A 133 11.54 -16.18 -9.97
N GLN A 134 11.02 -17.41 -9.99
CA GLN A 134 9.98 -17.82 -10.91
C GLN A 134 8.61 -17.47 -10.30
N VAL A 135 7.84 -16.66 -11.02
CA VAL A 135 6.49 -16.23 -10.59
C VAL A 135 5.49 -16.69 -11.64
N ASP A 136 4.39 -17.31 -11.20
CA ASP A 136 3.27 -17.65 -12.07
C ASP A 136 2.48 -16.38 -12.42
N ILE A 137 2.46 -16.04 -13.71
CA ILE A 137 1.80 -14.84 -14.23
C ILE A 137 0.30 -14.86 -13.93
N SER A 138 -0.33 -16.04 -13.89
CA SER A 138 -1.76 -16.18 -13.59
C SER A 138 -2.13 -15.81 -12.15
N THR A 139 -1.13 -15.77 -11.26
CA THR A 139 -1.29 -15.39 -9.84
C THR A 139 -1.04 -13.91 -9.58
N LEU A 140 -0.57 -13.14 -10.56
CA LEU A 140 -0.27 -11.73 -10.38
C LEU A 140 -1.55 -10.93 -10.11
N GLN A 141 -1.57 -10.24 -8.97
CA GLN A 141 -2.61 -9.28 -8.63
C GLN A 141 -2.04 -7.85 -8.64
N SER A 142 -2.76 -6.93 -9.28
CA SER A 142 -2.40 -5.52 -9.26
C SER A 142 -2.96 -4.86 -7.99
N ALA A 143 -2.09 -4.59 -7.02
CA ALA A 143 -2.43 -3.79 -5.85
C ALA A 143 -2.16 -2.30 -6.14
N PHE A 144 -3.19 -1.46 -5.98
CA PHE A 144 -3.15 0.00 -6.16
C PHE A 144 -2.68 0.46 -7.55
N PRO A 145 -3.43 0.13 -8.63
CA PRO A 145 -3.12 0.66 -9.95
C PRO A 145 -3.13 2.19 -9.91
N ARG A 146 -2.18 2.82 -10.62
CA ARG A 146 -2.20 4.26 -10.80
C ARG A 146 -3.48 4.66 -11.53
N SER A 147 -4.13 5.72 -11.07
CA SER A 147 -5.25 6.29 -11.80
C SER A 147 -4.79 6.73 -13.18
N VAL A 148 -5.46 6.24 -14.22
CA VAL A 148 -5.33 6.76 -15.59
C VAL A 148 -6.46 7.74 -15.84
N GLY A 149 -6.16 8.87 -16.49
CA GLY A 149 -7.18 9.83 -16.90
C GLY A 149 -8.17 9.21 -17.90
N VAL A 150 -9.40 9.73 -17.94
CA VAL A 150 -10.42 9.29 -18.90
C VAL A 150 -9.99 9.51 -20.35
N GLU A 151 -9.07 10.45 -20.57
CA GLU A 151 -8.42 10.74 -21.85
C GLU A 151 -7.60 9.54 -22.32
N HIS A 152 -6.88 8.88 -21.40
CA HIS A 152 -6.08 7.71 -21.74
C HIS A 152 -6.96 6.51 -22.11
N LEU A 153 -8.08 6.33 -21.41
CA LEU A 153 -9.07 5.31 -21.76
C LEU A 153 -9.70 5.60 -23.14
N SER A 154 -10.02 6.87 -23.41
CA SER A 154 -10.58 7.30 -24.68
C SER A 154 -9.61 7.09 -25.84
N LEU A 155 -8.34 7.48 -25.65
CA LEU A 155 -7.25 7.26 -26.60
C LEU A 155 -7.05 5.76 -26.87
N TRP A 156 -7.06 4.93 -25.82
CA TRP A 156 -6.95 3.48 -25.95
C TRP A 156 -8.13 2.91 -26.75
N ALA A 157 -9.35 3.34 -26.46
CA ALA A 157 -10.55 2.89 -27.19
C ALA A 157 -10.51 3.32 -28.67
N MET A 158 -10.08 4.54 -28.97
CA MET A 158 -9.87 5.02 -30.35
C MET A 158 -8.84 4.16 -31.10
N ALA A 159 -7.78 3.71 -30.41
CA ALA A 159 -6.79 2.82 -31.01
C ALA A 159 -7.36 1.42 -31.31
N GLN A 160 -8.27 0.89 -30.47
CA GLN A 160 -8.89 -0.43 -30.71
C GLN A 160 -9.75 -0.49 -31.98
N VAL A 161 -10.33 0.64 -32.39
CA VAL A 161 -11.21 0.73 -33.57
C VAL A 161 -10.51 1.32 -34.80
N ASP A 162 -9.20 1.53 -34.74
CA ASP A 162 -8.43 2.26 -35.75
C ASP A 162 -9.11 3.58 -36.16
N PHE A 163 -9.50 4.39 -35.17
CA PHE A 163 -10.20 5.66 -35.40
C PHE A 163 -9.43 6.60 -36.35
N SER A 164 -8.10 6.60 -36.27
CA SER A 164 -7.25 7.37 -37.19
C SER A 164 -7.38 6.88 -38.63
N GLY A 165 -7.50 5.57 -38.86
CA GLY A 165 -7.79 5.00 -40.18
C GLY A 165 -9.14 5.46 -40.72
N ILE A 166 -10.19 5.41 -39.88
CA ILE A 166 -11.54 5.87 -40.25
C ILE A 166 -11.54 7.35 -40.68
N LEU A 167 -10.86 8.22 -39.93
CA LEU A 167 -10.73 9.64 -40.29
C LEU A 167 -9.98 9.84 -41.60
N ARG A 168 -8.94 9.05 -41.85
CA ARG A 168 -8.21 9.10 -43.13
C ARG A 168 -9.12 8.70 -44.29
N ASP A 169 -9.93 7.65 -44.12
CA ASP A 169 -10.82 7.15 -45.16
C ASP A 169 -11.97 8.13 -45.47
N LEU A 170 -12.36 8.94 -44.48
CA LEU A 170 -13.30 10.07 -44.64
C LEU A 170 -12.66 11.31 -45.28
N GLY A 171 -11.35 11.28 -45.59
CA GLY A 171 -10.66 12.35 -46.30
C GLY A 171 -10.04 13.45 -45.43
N PHE A 172 -9.96 13.26 -44.10
CA PHE A 172 -9.30 14.21 -43.21
C PHE A 172 -7.79 14.22 -43.43
N ASN A 173 -7.16 15.40 -43.43
CA ASN A 173 -5.71 15.56 -43.62
C ASN A 173 -4.93 15.34 -42.31
N SER A 174 -3.58 15.33 -42.36
CA SER A 174 -2.74 15.03 -41.19
C SER A 174 -2.92 16.03 -40.04
N ALA A 175 -3.02 17.33 -40.33
CA ALA A 175 -3.20 18.36 -39.32
C ALA A 175 -4.56 18.22 -38.61
N GLN A 176 -5.62 17.89 -39.38
CA GLN A 176 -6.96 17.66 -38.83
C GLN A 176 -7.03 16.40 -37.95
N ARG A 177 -6.33 15.33 -38.34
CA ARG A 177 -6.26 14.09 -37.54
C ARG A 177 -5.45 14.24 -36.25
N SER A 178 -4.46 15.13 -36.21
CA SER A 178 -3.68 15.41 -34.99
C SER A 178 -4.41 16.33 -34.00
N ALA A 179 -5.43 17.05 -34.47
CA ALA A 179 -6.25 17.93 -33.63
C ALA A 179 -7.50 17.23 -33.06
N ALA A 180 -7.91 16.11 -33.65
CA ALA A 180 -9.03 15.28 -33.23
C ALA A 180 -8.59 14.27 -32.15
#